data_AF-A0A1U7NTT3-F1
#
_entry.id   AF-A0A1U7NTT3-F1
#
_cell.length_a   1.000
_cell.length_b   1.000
_cell.length_c   1.000
_cell.angle_alpha   90.00
_cell.angle_beta   90.00
_cell.angle_gamma   90.00
#
_symmetry.space_group_name_H-M   'P 1'
#
loop_
_entity.id
_entity.type
_entity.pdbx_description
1 polymer ?
#
loop_
_entity_poly.entity_id
_entity_poly.type
_entity_poly.pdbx_seq_one_letter_code
_entity_poly.pdbx_strand_id
1 'polypeptide(L)' 'MAEYLESGEVLELADVLEVVYALAELDGVGRAELEDLRARKAEERGGFVARPWWEPSST' A
#
# COMPACT_ATOMS: atom_id res chain seq x y z
N MET A 1 2.13 0.79 -13.32
CA MET A 1 3.32 0.29 -12.59
C MET A 1 4.62 0.78 -13.21
N ALA A 2 4.80 0.72 -14.54
CA ALA A 2 5.95 1.36 -15.19
C ALA A 2 5.95 2.89 -15.02
N GLU A 3 4.76 3.53 -15.10
CA GLU A 3 4.58 4.98 -14.92
C GLU A 3 5.02 5.49 -13.54
N TYR A 4 4.67 4.76 -12.46
CA TYR A 4 5.11 5.03 -11.09
C TYR A 4 6.62 4.99 -10.87
N LEU A 5 7.32 4.15 -11.64
CA LEU A 5 8.78 4.08 -11.58
C LEU A 5 9.45 5.22 -12.38
N GLU A 6 8.71 5.88 -13.27
CA GLU A 6 9.20 6.97 -14.14
C GLU A 6 8.92 8.38 -13.59
N SER A 7 7.78 8.61 -12.92
CA SER A 7 7.44 9.94 -12.35
C SER A 7 7.92 10.12 -10.91
N GLY A 8 7.85 9.08 -10.09
CA GLY A 8 8.12 9.14 -8.64
C GLY A 8 7.24 10.15 -7.89
N GLU A 9 6.13 10.59 -8.48
CA GLU A 9 5.30 11.65 -7.91
C GLU A 9 4.43 11.11 -6.77
N VAL A 10 4.48 11.80 -5.64
CA VAL A 10 3.65 11.51 -4.44
C VAL A 10 2.16 11.44 -4.76
N LEU A 11 1.72 12.05 -5.87
CA LEU A 11 0.33 12.01 -6.34
C LEU A 11 -0.11 10.62 -6.75
N GLU A 12 0.74 9.84 -7.43
CA GLU A 12 0.36 8.49 -7.85
C GLU A 12 0.19 7.53 -6.65
N LEU A 13 0.88 7.81 -5.53
CA LEU A 13 0.62 7.08 -4.27
C LEU A 13 -0.77 7.35 -3.71
N ALA A 14 -1.32 8.55 -3.95
CA ALA A 14 -2.70 8.85 -3.56
C ALA A 14 -3.69 8.03 -4.38
N ASP A 15 -3.45 7.87 -5.69
CA ASP A 15 -4.29 7.04 -6.56
C ASP A 15 -4.26 5.56 -6.13
N VAL A 16 -3.08 5.05 -5.75
CA VAL A 16 -2.95 3.69 -5.20
C VAL A 16 -3.75 3.54 -3.89
N LEU A 17 -3.70 4.54 -3.01
CA LEU A 17 -4.51 4.53 -1.79
C LEU A 17 -6.01 4.56 -2.10
N GLU A 18 -6.44 5.36 -3.09
CA GLU A 18 -7.84 5.43 -3.50
C GLU A 18 -8.35 4.08 -4.01
N VAL A 19 -7.56 3.37 -4.82
CA VAL A 19 -7.90 2.01 -5.26
C VAL A 19 -8.03 1.04 -4.08
N VAL A 20 -7.10 1.09 -3.12
CA VAL A 20 -7.16 0.21 -1.93
C VAL A 20 -8.41 0.49 -1.10
N TYR A 21 -8.78 1.76 -0.89
CA TYR A 21 -10.00 2.11 -0.16
C TYR A 21 -11.26 1.69 -0.91
N ALA A 22 -11.32 1.87 -2.23
CA ALA A 22 -12.46 1.44 -3.04
C ALA A 22 -12.67 -0.09 -2.95
N LEU A 23 -11.59 -0.88 -2.95
CA LEU A 23 -11.65 -2.33 -2.76
C LEU A 23 -12.16 -2.71 -1.36
N ALA A 24 -11.68 -2.04 -0.32
CA ALA A 24 -12.15 -2.30 1.04
C ALA A 24 -13.65 -2.02 1.20
N GLU A 25 -14.15 -0.91 0.63
CA GLU A 25 -15.57 -0.58 0.65
C GLU A 25 -16.41 -1.63 -0.11
N LEU A 26 -15.90 -2.18 -1.22
CA LEU A 26 -16.55 -3.29 -1.94
C LEU A 26 -16.66 -4.56 -1.07
N ASP A 27 -15.68 -4.78 -0.19
CA ASP A 27 -15.67 -5.88 0.78
C ASP A 27 -16.42 -5.53 2.08
N GLY A 28 -17.08 -4.37 2.15
CA GLY A 28 -17.87 -3.92 3.29
C GLY A 28 -17.05 -3.36 4.45
N VAL A 29 -15.77 -3.06 4.24
CA VAL A 29 -14.85 -2.50 5.24
C VAL A 29 -14.65 -1.00 4.97
N GLY A 30 -14.99 -0.18 5.95
CA GLY A 30 -14.84 1.26 5.85
C GLY A 30 -13.37 1.70 5.85
N ARG A 31 -13.05 2.84 5.23
CA ARG A 31 -11.68 3.42 5.26
C ARG A 31 -11.04 3.46 6.67
N ALA A 32 -11.77 3.94 7.68
CA ALA A 32 -11.24 4.06 9.04
C ALA A 32 -10.95 2.70 9.68
N GLU A 33 -11.82 1.71 9.43
CA GLU A 33 -11.65 0.34 9.89
C GLU A 33 -10.45 -0.33 9.20
N LEU A 34 -10.28 -0.10 7.89
CA LEU A 34 -9.12 -0.60 7.14
C LEU A 34 -7.80 -0.06 7.71
N GLU A 35 -7.75 1.23 8.06
CA GLU A 35 -6.56 1.84 8.68
C GLU A 35 -6.27 1.28 10.08
N ASP A 36 -7.30 1.01 10.89
CA ASP A 36 -7.13 0.36 12.19
C ASP A 36 -6.58 -1.07 12.04
N LEU A 37 -7.13 -1.84 11.10
CA LEU A 37 -6.62 -3.18 10.75
C LEU A 37 -5.16 -3.12 10.25
N ARG A 38 -4.82 -2.12 9.44
CA ARG A 38 -3.45 -1.90 8.95
C ARG A 38 -2.49 -1.62 10.11
N ALA A 39 -2.88 -0.74 11.04
CA ALA A 39 -2.08 -0.38 12.21
C ALA A 39 -1.84 -1.61 13.11
N ARG A 40 -2.91 -2.34 13.47
CA ARG A 40 -2.83 -3.57 14.26
C ARG A 40 -1.94 -4.63 13.61
N LYS A 41 -2.09 -4.86 12.30
CA LYS A 41 -1.23 -5.79 11.57
C LYS A 41 0.25 -5.37 11.60
N ALA A 42 0.53 -4.06 11.52
CA ALA A 42 1.89 -3.55 11.59
C ALA A 42 2.50 -3.69 13.00
N GLU A 43 1.70 -3.55 14.06
CA GLU A 43 2.12 -3.82 15.44
C GLU A 43 2.37 -5.31 15.68
N GLU A 44 1.48 -6.18 15.20
CA GLU A 44 1.55 -7.63 15.42
C GLU A 44 2.63 -8.32 14.57
N ARG A 45 2.82 -7.88 13.32
CA ARG A 45 3.62 -8.60 12.31
C ARG A 45 4.73 -7.75 11.70
N GLY A 46 4.85 -6.49 12.11
CA GLY A 46 5.70 -5.50 11.45
C GLY A 46 5.02 -4.85 10.25
N GLY A 47 5.31 -3.57 10.02
CA GLY A 47 4.93 -2.86 8.81
C GLY A 47 6.01 -2.93 7.72
N PHE A 48 5.73 -2.37 6.54
CA PHE A 48 6.70 -2.20 5.46
C PHE A 48 7.71 -1.06 5.72
N VAL A 49 8.04 -0.82 7.00
CA VAL A 49 8.90 0.30 7.43
C VAL A 49 10.38 -0.03 7.24
N ALA A 50 10.74 -1.32 7.19
CA ALA A 50 12.07 -1.77 6.80
C ALA A 50 12.09 -2.08 5.30
N ARG A 51 13.03 -1.47 4.56
CA ARG A 51 13.32 -1.82 3.15
C ARG A 51 13.44 -3.34 3.03
N PRO A 52 12.47 -4.04 2.41
CA PRO A 52 12.75 -5.36 1.92
C PRO A 52 13.70 -5.14 0.76
N TRP A 53 14.94 -5.60 0.87
CA TRP A 53 15.87 -5.68 -0.24
C TRP A 53 15.21 -6.52 -1.33
N TRP A 54 14.61 -5.85 -2.32
CA TRP A 54 14.26 -6.45 -3.59
C TRP A 54 15.47 -6.29 -4.50
N GLU A 55 16.23 -7.36 -4.70
CA GLU A 55 17.14 -7.44 -5.83
C GLU A 55 16.34 -7.97 -7.02
N PRO A 56 16.07 -7.17 -8.05
CA PRO A 56 15.50 -7.71 -9.27
C PRO A 56 16.53 -8.70 -9.83
N SER A 57 16.17 -9.99 -9.87
CA SER A 57 17.00 -11.01 -10.52
C SER A 57 17.22 -10.55 -11.96
N SER A 58 18.45 -10.13 -12.27
CA SER A 58 18.82 -9.76 -13.64
C SER A 58 18.69 -11.03 -14.49
N THR A 59 17.70 -11.09 -15.36
CA THR A 59 17.60 -12.05 -16.47
C THR A 59 17.40 -11.28 -17.75
#